data_AF-A0A6J4J1E1-F1
#
_entry.id   AF-A0A6J4J1E1-F1
#
_cell.length_a   1.000
_cell.length_b   1.000
_cell.length_c   1.000
_cell.angle_alpha   90.00
_cell.angle_beta   90.00
_cell.angle_gamma   90.00
#
_symmetry.space_group_name_H-M   'P 1'
#
loop_
_entity.id
_entity.type
_entity.pdbx_description
1 polymer ?
#
loop_
_entity_poly.entity_id
_entity_poly.type
_entity_poly.pdbx_seq_one_letter_code
_entity_poly.pdbx_strand_id
1 'polypeptide(L)'
;MRWNLHGLPPRFPDVRSSSPAEPAADPDRPCALRGHLPALRAALVQQRRFRREQLAELRARVPADPAQQEVADTLRKGASVALIGIEAALERMDRDRYGDCVTCGTPIPLERLEILPAVAVCMACQRAQDAVS
;
A
#
# COMPACT_ATOMS: atom_id res chain seq x y z
N MET A 1 39.26 -19.48 -42.21
CA MET A 1 39.53 -18.27 -41.39
C MET A 1 39.44 -18.68 -39.92
N ARG A 2 40.59 -18.73 -39.24
CA ARG A 2 40.76 -19.17 -37.84
C ARG A 2 40.20 -18.09 -36.91
N TRP A 3 39.12 -18.39 -36.18
CA TRP A 3 38.68 -17.59 -35.04
C TRP A 3 39.30 -18.20 -33.78
N ASN A 4 40.21 -17.44 -33.17
CA ASN A 4 40.88 -17.77 -31.93
C ASN A 4 39.90 -17.77 -30.75
N LEU A 5 39.98 -18.83 -29.94
CA LEU A 5 39.38 -18.97 -28.63
C LEU A 5 40.18 -18.15 -27.61
N HIS A 6 39.68 -16.95 -27.29
CA HIS A 6 40.07 -16.25 -26.07
C HIS A 6 38.82 -15.82 -25.30
N GLY A 7 38.58 -16.52 -24.19
CA GLY A 7 38.42 -15.90 -22.89
C GLY A 7 37.26 -14.93 -22.68
N LEU A 8 36.29 -15.44 -21.93
CA LEU A 8 35.42 -14.74 -20.97
C LEU A 8 34.15 -14.05 -21.56
N PRO A 9 32.94 -14.48 -21.14
CA PRO A 9 31.74 -13.69 -21.39
C PRO A 9 31.80 -12.41 -20.54
N PRO A 10 31.46 -11.22 -21.07
CA PRO A 10 31.23 -10.06 -20.23
C PRO A 10 29.92 -10.27 -19.46
N ARG A 11 30.10 -10.77 -18.23
CA ARG A 11 29.37 -10.45 -17.00
C ARG A 11 28.18 -9.52 -17.23
N PHE A 12 26.99 -10.09 -17.39
CA PHE A 12 25.78 -9.38 -17.00
C PHE A 12 26.02 -8.88 -15.56
N PRO A 13 25.90 -7.58 -15.27
CA PRO A 13 25.87 -7.14 -13.89
C PRO A 13 24.69 -7.85 -13.22
N ASP A 14 24.99 -8.49 -12.10
CA ASP A 14 24.06 -9.23 -11.25
C ASP A 14 22.79 -8.39 -11.05
N VAL A 15 21.67 -8.77 -11.67
CA VAL A 15 20.36 -8.14 -11.45
C VAL A 15 19.83 -8.42 -10.02
N ARG A 16 20.64 -9.07 -9.18
CA ARG A 16 20.40 -9.39 -7.77
C ARG A 16 21.03 -8.37 -6.81
N SER A 17 21.33 -7.16 -7.27
CA SER A 17 21.84 -6.07 -6.45
C SER A 17 21.37 -4.69 -6.96
N SER A 18 20.05 -4.53 -7.13
CA SER A 18 19.46 -3.22 -6.85
C SER A 18 19.26 -3.13 -5.34
N SER A 19 20.33 -2.65 -4.70
CA SER A 19 20.48 -2.17 -3.33
C SER A 19 19.17 -2.04 -2.54
N PRO A 20 19.09 -2.57 -1.30
CA PRO A 20 18.02 -2.18 -0.41
C PRO A 20 18.18 -0.68 -0.22
N ALA A 21 17.17 0.10 -0.63
CA ALA A 21 16.98 1.39 0.00
C ALA A 21 16.62 1.08 1.46
N GLU A 22 17.63 0.79 2.27
CA GLU A 22 17.61 1.11 3.68
C GLU A 22 17.64 2.64 3.71
N PRO A 23 16.51 3.35 3.93
CA PRO A 23 16.68 4.62 4.59
C PRO A 23 17.31 4.25 5.92
N ALA A 24 18.52 4.76 6.17
CA ALA A 24 19.17 4.70 7.47
C ALA A 24 18.09 4.74 8.54
N ALA A 25 18.07 3.75 9.43
CA ALA A 25 17.18 3.71 10.57
C ALA A 25 17.38 5.02 11.32
N ASP A 26 16.52 5.99 11.02
CA ASP A 26 16.54 7.30 11.63
C ASP A 26 16.16 7.07 13.10
N PRO A 27 17.08 7.27 14.05
CA PRO A 27 16.83 7.02 15.45
C PRO A 27 15.72 7.92 16.01
N ASP A 28 15.35 9.01 15.33
CA ASP A 28 14.27 9.93 15.69
C ASP A 28 12.91 9.56 15.07
N ARG A 29 12.89 8.62 14.10
CA ARG A 29 11.67 8.18 13.40
C ARG A 29 10.56 7.66 14.32
N PRO A 30 10.84 6.91 15.40
CA PRO A 30 9.80 6.49 16.34
C PRO A 30 9.12 7.67 17.03
N CYS A 31 9.82 8.79 17.26
CA CYS A 31 9.24 10.00 17.84
C CYS A 31 8.44 10.79 16.81
N ALA A 32 8.97 10.94 15.59
CA ALA A 32 8.28 11.62 14.49
C ALA A 32 6.96 10.92 14.12
N LEU A 33 6.98 9.60 13.90
CA LEU A 33 5.77 8.85 13.58
C LEU A 33 4.75 8.88 14.73
N ARG A 34 5.20 8.67 15.98
CA ARG A 34 4.31 8.71 17.16
C ARG A 34 3.61 10.05 17.34
N GLY A 35 4.30 11.16 17.08
CA GLY A 35 3.71 12.50 17.11
C GLY A 35 2.57 12.68 16.10
N HIS A 36 2.66 12.02 14.94
CA HIS A 36 1.66 12.11 13.88
C HIS A 36 0.52 11.07 14.01
N LEU A 37 0.70 10.00 14.80
CA LEU A 37 -0.31 8.94 14.99
C LEU A 37 -1.71 9.46 15.36
N PRO A 38 -1.90 10.43 16.28
CA PRO A 38 -3.23 10.93 16.61
C PRO A 38 -3.95 11.56 15.41
N ALA A 39 -3.23 12.36 14.61
CA ALA A 39 -3.76 13.00 13.42
C ALA A 39 -4.09 11.98 12.32
N LEU A 40 -3.18 11.03 12.06
CA LEU A 40 -3.38 9.95 11.09
C LEU A 40 -4.56 9.05 11.48
N ARG A 41 -4.68 8.69 12.76
CA ARG A 41 -5.82 7.93 13.29
C ARG A 41 -7.13 8.69 13.10
N ALA A 42 -7.18 9.98 13.44
CA ALA A 42 -8.38 10.79 13.26
C ALA A 42 -8.82 10.83 11.79
N ALA A 43 -7.86 11.02 10.88
CA ALA A 43 -8.11 10.98 9.44
C ALA A 43 -8.68 9.62 8.99
N LEU A 44 -8.09 8.50 9.41
CA LEU A 44 -8.58 7.16 9.08
C LEU A 44 -9.98 6.88 9.65
N VAL A 45 -10.27 7.33 10.88
CA VAL A 45 -11.61 7.20 11.48
C VAL A 45 -12.65 7.97 10.68
N GLN A 46 -12.33 9.20 10.26
CA GLN A 46 -13.21 10.00 9.41
C GLN A 46 -13.43 9.33 8.05
N GLN A 47 -12.36 8.87 7.40
CA GLN A 47 -12.44 8.13 6.14
C GLN A 47 -13.29 6.86 6.28
N ARG A 48 -13.10 6.08 7.35
CA ARG A 48 -13.89 4.88 7.64
C ARG A 48 -15.37 5.21 7.73
N ARG A 49 -15.73 6.25 8.49
CA ARG A 49 -17.14 6.67 8.63
C ARG A 49 -17.75 6.99 7.28
N PHE A 50 -17.11 7.87 6.51
CA PHE A 50 -17.59 8.28 5.19
C PHE A 50 -17.75 7.08 4.26
N ARG A 51 -16.77 6.18 4.21
CA ARG A 51 -16.82 4.98 3.35
C ARG A 51 -17.94 4.02 3.77
N ARG A 52 -18.22 3.86 5.06
CA ARG A 52 -19.33 3.03 5.55
C ARG A 52 -20.68 3.60 5.14
N GLU A 53 -20.86 4.91 5.26
CA GLU A 53 -22.09 5.61 4.84
C GLU A 53 -22.31 5.44 3.32
N GLN A 54 -21.29 5.72 2.51
CA GLN A 54 -21.33 5.54 1.05
C GLN A 54 -21.65 4.09 0.64
N LEU A 55 -21.04 3.10 1.31
CA LEU A 55 -21.29 1.70 1.01
C LEU A 55 -22.72 1.27 1.38
N ALA A 56 -23.27 1.81 2.47
CA ALA A 56 -24.66 1.56 2.87
C ALA A 56 -25.63 2.11 1.82
N GLU A 57 -25.40 3.34 1.34
CA GLU A 57 -26.20 3.95 0.27
C GLU A 57 -26.16 3.13 -1.02
N LEU A 58 -24.96 2.74 -1.47
CA LEU A 58 -24.80 1.90 -2.67
C LEU A 58 -25.48 0.54 -2.52
N ARG A 59 -25.46 -0.06 -1.32
CA ARG A 59 -26.15 -1.34 -1.05
C ARG A 59 -27.68 -1.20 -1.06
N ALA A 60 -28.20 -0.06 -0.60
CA ALA A 60 -29.64 0.21 -0.62
C ALA A 60 -30.18 0.51 -2.03
N ARG A 61 -29.32 0.98 -2.96
CA ARG A 61 -29.72 1.27 -4.33
C ARG A 61 -30.16 0.00 -5.06
N VAL A 62 -31.38 0.04 -5.61
CA VAL A 62 -31.94 -1.01 -6.49
C VAL A 62 -31.64 -0.64 -7.95
N PRO A 63 -30.85 -1.44 -8.67
CA PRO A 63 -30.62 -1.24 -10.10
C PRO A 63 -31.87 -1.60 -10.92
N ALA A 64 -32.14 -0.86 -12.00
CA ALA A 64 -33.31 -1.10 -12.85
C ALA A 64 -33.08 -2.18 -13.90
N ASP A 65 -31.81 -2.41 -14.29
CA ASP A 65 -31.43 -3.36 -15.33
C ASP A 65 -30.07 -4.04 -15.02
N PRO A 66 -29.70 -5.11 -15.77
CA PRO A 66 -28.45 -5.83 -15.54
C PRO A 66 -27.17 -5.01 -15.74
N ALA A 67 -27.18 -4.02 -16.65
CA ALA A 67 -26.02 -3.17 -16.87
C ALA A 67 -25.79 -2.24 -15.68
N GLN A 68 -26.87 -1.67 -15.12
CA GLN A 68 -26.82 -0.90 -13.89
C GLN A 68 -26.41 -1.75 -12.68
N GLN A 69 -26.80 -3.02 -12.66
CA GLN A 69 -26.40 -3.97 -11.61
C GLN A 69 -24.88 -4.17 -11.60
N GLU A 70 -24.28 -4.42 -12.77
CA GLU A 70 -22.82 -4.59 -12.90
C GLU A 70 -22.04 -3.35 -12.44
N VAL A 71 -22.51 -2.16 -12.81
CA VAL A 71 -21.92 -0.90 -12.36
C VAL A 71 -22.02 -0.77 -10.84
N ALA A 72 -23.20 -1.04 -10.27
CA ALA A 72 -23.40 -0.96 -8.82
C ALA A 72 -22.51 -1.95 -8.06
N ASP A 73 -22.33 -3.16 -8.58
CA ASP A 73 -21.47 -4.18 -7.96
C ASP A 73 -19.99 -3.80 -8.03
N THR A 74 -19.54 -3.25 -9.15
CA THR A 74 -18.17 -2.71 -9.27
C THR A 74 -17.90 -1.60 -8.26
N LEU A 75 -18.84 -0.66 -8.11
CA LEU A 75 -18.73 0.43 -7.14
C LEU A 75 -18.72 -0.08 -5.69
N ARG A 76 -19.62 -1.01 -5.35
CA ARG A 76 -19.67 -1.65 -4.02
C ARG A 76 -18.38 -2.41 -3.71
N LYS A 77 -17.83 -3.13 -4.68
CA LYS A 77 -16.57 -3.87 -4.53
C LYS A 77 -15.41 -2.92 -4.26
N GLY A 78 -15.25 -1.87 -5.08
CA GLY A 78 -14.21 -0.86 -4.87
C GLY A 78 -14.31 -0.17 -3.51
N ALA A 79 -15.51 0.26 -3.11
CA ALA A 79 -15.75 0.87 -1.81
C ALA A 79 -15.46 -0.09 -0.64
N SER A 80 -15.81 -1.38 -0.78
CA SER A 80 -15.54 -2.41 0.22
C SER A 80 -14.04 -2.67 0.38
N VAL A 81 -13.29 -2.80 -0.73
CA VAL A 81 -11.83 -2.97 -0.69
C VAL A 81 -11.15 -1.78 -0.01
N ALA A 82 -11.57 -0.55 -0.34
CA ALA A 82 -11.05 0.65 0.31
C ALA A 82 -11.34 0.65 1.83
N LEU A 83 -12.56 0.27 2.25
CA LEU A 83 -12.93 0.18 3.66
C LEU A 83 -12.07 -0.84 4.41
N ILE A 84 -11.84 -2.03 3.82
CA ILE A 84 -10.97 -3.06 4.40
C ILE A 84 -9.55 -2.52 4.61
N GLY A 85 -9.00 -1.76 3.64
CA GLY A 85 -7.68 -1.14 3.77
C GLY A 85 -7.61 -0.15 4.95
N ILE A 86 -8.64 0.66 5.13
CA ILE A 86 -8.74 1.62 6.25
C ILE A 86 -8.86 0.89 7.60
N GLU A 87 -9.72 -0.12 7.69
CA GLU A 87 -9.90 -0.91 8.91
C GLU A 87 -8.61 -1.65 9.29
N ALA A 88 -7.91 -2.23 8.31
CA ALA A 88 -6.62 -2.87 8.53
C ALA A 88 -5.53 -1.87 8.99
N ALA A 89 -5.55 -0.64 8.49
CA ALA A 89 -4.61 0.40 8.94
C ALA A 89 -4.86 0.78 10.41
N LEU A 90 -6.12 0.95 10.81
CA LEU A 90 -6.49 1.20 12.20
C LEU A 90 -6.09 0.04 13.12
N GLU A 91 -6.32 -1.20 12.69
CA GLU A 91 -5.91 -2.39 13.46
C GLU A 91 -4.39 -2.50 13.61
N ARG A 92 -3.61 -2.09 12.60
CA ARG A 92 -2.15 -1.98 12.72
C ARG A 92 -1.75 -0.93 13.76
N MET A 93 -2.47 0.18 13.86
CA MET A 93 -2.24 1.19 14.90
C MET A 93 -2.57 0.65 16.29
N ASP A 94 -3.64 -0.13 16.44
CA ASP A 94 -3.98 -0.77 17.72
C ASP A 94 -2.94 -1.81 18.17
N ARG A 95 -2.20 -2.39 17.22
CA ARG A 95 -1.14 -3.39 17.46
C ARG A 95 0.27 -2.83 17.51
N ASP A 96 0.44 -1.50 17.51
CA ASP A 96 1.75 -0.83 17.44
C ASP A 96 2.63 -1.28 16.24
N ARG A 97 2.01 -1.77 15.17
CA ARG A 97 2.66 -2.23 13.93
C ARG A 97 2.40 -1.31 12.74
N TYR A 98 1.88 -0.12 13.01
CA TYR A 98 1.61 0.87 11.98
C TYR A 98 2.92 1.54 11.55
N GLY A 99 3.11 1.66 10.24
CA GLY A 99 4.31 2.23 9.66
C GLY A 99 5.28 1.22 9.07
N ASP A 100 5.05 -0.10 9.23
CA ASP A 100 5.88 -1.14 8.61
C ASP A 100 5.18 -1.80 7.42
N CYS A 101 5.96 -2.13 6.39
CA CYS A 101 5.48 -2.83 5.21
C CYS A 101 5.02 -4.24 5.58
N VAL A 102 3.79 -4.61 5.23
CA VAL A 102 3.25 -5.95 5.51
C VAL A 102 3.91 -7.08 4.72
N THR A 103 4.64 -6.75 3.63
CA THR A 103 5.29 -7.74 2.75
C THR A 103 6.75 -7.97 3.13
N CYS A 104 7.53 -6.90 3.31
CA CYS A 104 8.97 -7.00 3.55
C CYS A 104 9.41 -6.53 4.94
N GLY A 105 8.49 -6.00 5.76
CA GLY A 105 8.80 -5.49 7.09
C GLY A 105 9.58 -4.18 7.14
N THR A 106 9.92 -3.59 5.98
CA THR A 106 10.65 -2.31 5.97
C THR A 106 9.76 -1.14 6.36
N PRO A 107 10.30 -0.13 7.04
CA PRO A 107 9.51 0.99 7.52
C PRO A 107 9.10 1.92 6.36
N ILE A 108 7.81 2.23 6.29
CA ILE A 108 7.17 3.10 5.30
C ILE A 108 7.47 4.57 5.65
N PRO A 109 7.98 5.40 4.70
CA PRO A 109 8.27 6.81 4.95
C PRO A 109 7.04 7.58 5.47
N LEU A 110 7.25 8.49 6.43
CA LEU A 110 6.16 9.24 7.05
C LEU A 110 5.42 10.09 6.03
N GLU A 111 6.14 10.73 5.11
CA GLU A 111 5.61 11.58 4.04
C GLU A 111 4.60 10.82 3.18
N ARG A 112 4.82 9.51 3.00
CA ARG A 112 3.87 8.62 2.30
C ARG A 112 2.63 8.33 3.14
N LEU A 113 2.79 8.12 4.44
CA LEU A 113 1.69 7.86 5.38
C LEU A 113 0.81 9.10 5.59
N GLU A 114 1.39 10.30 5.51
CA GLU A 114 0.67 11.57 5.57
C GLU A 114 -0.24 11.76 4.36
N ILE A 115 0.24 11.40 3.16
CA ILE A 115 -0.56 11.49 1.93
C ILE A 115 -1.56 10.32 1.84
N LEU A 116 -1.13 9.10 2.19
CA LEU A 116 -1.91 7.86 2.06
C LEU A 116 -1.85 7.02 3.35
N PRO A 117 -2.67 7.33 4.37
CA PRO A 117 -2.60 6.66 5.67
C PRO A 117 -3.10 5.19 5.63
N ALA A 118 -3.88 4.81 4.63
CA ALA A 118 -4.37 3.44 4.50
C ALA A 118 -3.34 2.46 3.90
N VAL A 119 -2.19 2.96 3.43
CA VAL A 119 -1.20 2.13 2.75
C VAL A 119 -0.56 1.10 3.69
N ALA A 120 -0.38 -0.13 3.18
CA ALA A 120 0.18 -1.24 3.93
C ALA A 120 1.56 -1.68 3.43
N VAL A 121 1.98 -1.21 2.25
CA VAL A 121 3.19 -1.67 1.56
C VAL A 121 4.09 -0.51 1.16
N CYS A 122 5.40 -0.76 1.17
CA CYS A 122 6.40 0.19 0.70
C CYS A 122 6.32 0.36 -0.83
N MET A 123 6.93 1.43 -1.35
CA MET A 123 6.93 1.72 -2.79
C MET A 123 7.54 0.60 -3.64
N ALA A 124 8.58 -0.07 -3.14
CA ALA A 124 9.20 -1.18 -3.85
C ALA A 124 8.23 -2.37 -4.00
N CYS A 125 7.56 -2.75 -2.91
CA CYS A 125 6.56 -3.83 -2.94
C CYS A 125 5.32 -3.45 -3.76
N GLN A 126 4.88 -2.19 -3.72
CA GLN A 126 3.77 -1.73 -4.56
C GLN A 126 4.10 -1.88 -6.05
N ARG A 127 5.27 -1.37 -6.48
CA ARG A 127 5.71 -1.48 -7.89
C ARG A 127 5.81 -2.93 -8.36
N ALA A 128 6.25 -3.84 -7.49
CA ALA A 128 6.33 -5.26 -7.79
C ALA A 128 4.95 -5.90 -7.96
N GLN A 129 3.93 -5.45 -7.23
CA GLN A 129 2.56 -5.93 -7.36
C GLN A 129 1.89 -5.42 -8.63
N ASP A 130 2.07 -4.13 -8.94
CA ASP A 130 1.46 -3.49 -10.11
C ASP A 130 2.00 -4.08 -11.43
N ALA A 131 3.24 -4.55 -11.46
CA ALA A 131 3.85 -5.19 -12.63
C ALA A 131 3.30 -6.60 -12.93
N VAL A 132 2.55 -7.19 -12.00
CA VAL A 132 2.04 -8.57 -12.09
C VAL A 132 0.52 -8.60 -12.33
N SER A 133 -0.16 -7.45 -12.23
CA SER A 133 -1.62 -7.33 -12.35
C SER A 133 -2.07 -6.90 -13.75
#